data_AF-A0ABD7NHX5-F1
#
_entry.id   AF-A0ABD7NHX5-F1
#
_cell.length_a   1.000
_cell.length_b   1.000
_cell.length_c   1.000
_cell.angle_alpha   90.00
_cell.angle_beta   90.00
_cell.angle_gamma   90.00
#
_symmetry.space_group_name_H-M   'P 1'
#
loop_
_entity.id
_entity.type
_entity.pdbx_description
1 polymer ?
#
loop_
_entity_poly.entity_id
_entity_poly.type
_entity_poly.pdbx_seq_one_letter_code
_entity_poly.pdbx_strand_id
1 'polypeptide(L)' 'MKMTHRVSEVITYGTSTVSATYWFSQLLDSYTPGQWAAIGVIGSLVFTALTFLVNIYFKWLAYRRGKISEE' A
#
# COMPACT_ATOMS: atom_id res chain seq x y z
N MET A 1 14.06 -22.84 35.18
CA MET A 1 14.12 -21.77 34.16
C MET A 1 12.92 -21.74 33.18
N LYS A 2 11.73 -22.27 33.52
CA LYS A 2 10.52 -22.18 32.65
C LYS A 2 9.62 -20.95 32.93
N MET A 3 9.68 -20.41 34.14
CA MET A 3 8.82 -19.30 34.57
C MET A 3 9.30 -17.95 34.02
N THR A 4 10.62 -17.75 33.96
CA THR A 4 11.25 -16.55 33.40
C THR A 4 10.95 -16.37 31.91
N HIS A 5 10.89 -17.46 31.13
CA HIS A 5 10.56 -17.40 29.70
C HIS A 5 9.11 -16.99 29.45
N ARG A 6 8.14 -17.53 30.22
CA ARG A 6 6.72 -17.15 30.05
C ARG A 6 6.44 -15.71 30.47
N VAL A 7 7.09 -15.24 31.54
CA VAL A 7 6.97 -13.84 31.97
C VAL A 7 7.61 -12.92 30.91
N SER A 8 8.78 -13.30 30.39
CA SER A 8 9.43 -12.58 29.28
C SER A 8 8.57 -12.60 28.03
N GLU A 9 7.94 -13.72 27.65
CA GLU A 9 7.04 -13.82 26.51
C GLU A 9 5.81 -12.92 26.68
N VAL A 10 5.15 -12.94 27.84
CA VAL A 10 3.98 -12.09 28.11
C VAL A 10 4.36 -10.61 28.08
N ILE A 11 5.52 -10.25 28.65
CA ILE A 11 6.04 -8.89 28.57
C ILE A 11 6.43 -8.55 27.14
N THR A 12 6.98 -9.47 26.36
CA THR A 12 7.38 -9.22 24.96
C THR A 12 6.15 -9.10 24.06
N TYR A 13 5.10 -9.91 24.24
CA TYR A 13 3.83 -9.78 23.52
C TYR A 13 3.05 -8.53 23.93
N GLY A 14 3.03 -8.21 25.22
CA GLY A 14 2.44 -6.96 25.73
C GLY A 14 3.18 -5.73 25.23
N THR A 15 4.51 -5.73 25.31
CA THR A 15 5.37 -4.64 24.83
C THR A 15 5.37 -4.54 23.31
N SER A 16 5.25 -5.65 22.58
CA SER A 16 5.14 -5.64 21.11
C SER A 16 3.80 -5.09 20.65
N THR A 17 2.72 -5.38 21.38
CA THR A 17 1.40 -4.80 21.10
C THR A 17 1.40 -3.29 21.41
N VAL A 18 2.04 -2.89 22.51
CA VAL A 18 2.19 -1.48 22.90
C VAL A 18 3.12 -0.73 21.95
N SER A 19 4.23 -1.33 21.51
CA SER A 19 5.13 -0.71 20.53
C SER A 19 4.48 -0.64 19.15
N ALA A 20 3.72 -1.66 18.77
CA ALA A 20 2.97 -1.69 17.52
C ALA A 20 1.92 -0.57 17.46
N THR A 21 1.14 -0.46 18.53
CA THR A 21 0.14 0.60 18.66
C THR A 21 0.78 1.98 18.78
N TYR A 22 1.94 2.09 19.43
CA TYR A 22 2.68 3.35 19.54
C TYR A 22 3.20 3.84 18.20
N TRP A 23 3.90 3.02 17.40
CA TRP A 23 4.36 3.45 16.07
C TRP A 23 3.20 3.67 15.10
N PHE A 24 2.13 2.88 15.21
CA PHE A 24 0.92 3.05 14.40
C PHE A 24 0.19 4.36 14.72
N SER A 25 0.00 4.65 16.01
CA SER A 25 -0.61 5.91 16.45
C SER A 25 0.30 7.08 16.10
N GLN A 26 1.62 6.91 16.22
CA GLN A 26 2.59 7.91 15.79
C GLN A 26 2.52 8.14 14.28
N LEU A 27 2.35 7.12 13.44
CA LEU A 27 2.13 7.34 12.01
C LEU A 27 0.80 8.03 11.70
N LEU A 28 -0.27 7.68 12.42
CA LEU A 28 -1.58 8.32 12.26
C LEU A 28 -1.51 9.81 12.65
N ASP A 29 -0.79 10.13 13.72
CA ASP A 29 -0.70 11.48 14.28
C ASP A 29 0.44 12.33 13.67
N SER A 30 1.46 11.68 13.09
CA SER A 30 2.59 12.37 12.42
C SER A 30 2.17 13.09 11.13
N TYR A 31 1.05 12.69 10.52
CA TYR A 31 0.54 13.32 9.31
C TYR A 31 -0.85 13.89 9.55
N THR A 32 -0.99 15.19 9.33
CA THR A 32 -2.30 15.89 9.43
C THR A 32 -3.30 15.22 8.49
N PRO A 33 -4.62 15.16 8.80
CA PRO A 33 -5.63 14.56 7.93
C PRO A 33 -5.55 15.00 6.45
N GLY A 34 -5.15 16.25 6.18
CA GLY A 34 -4.92 16.76 4.83
C GLY A 34 -3.73 16.12 4.09
N GLN A 35 -2.67 15.69 4.80
CA GLN A 35 -1.50 15.04 4.20
C GLN A 35 -1.80 13.58 3.84
N TRP A 36 -2.54 12.87 4.68
CA TRP A 36 -3.08 11.54 4.34
C TRP A 36 -3.98 11.61 3.11
N ALA A 37 -4.87 12.61 3.04
CA ALA A 37 -5.70 12.85 1.87
C ALA A 37 -4.85 13.14 0.62
N ALA A 38 -3.80 13.96 0.73
CA ALA A 38 -2.91 14.27 -0.39
C ALA A 38 -2.19 13.02 -0.95
N ILE A 39 -1.70 12.13 -0.08
CA ILE A 39 -1.11 10.84 -0.50
C ILE A 39 -2.14 9.98 -1.22
N GLY A 40 -3.36 9.90 -0.68
CA GLY A 40 -4.46 9.18 -1.32
C GLY A 40 -4.84 9.76 -2.69
N VAL A 41 -4.86 11.10 -2.82
CA VAL A 41 -5.18 11.78 -4.09
C VAL A 41 -4.07 11.55 -5.12
N ILE A 42 -2.79 11.71 -4.76
CA ILE A 42 -1.68 11.45 -5.69
C ILE A 42 -1.67 9.97 -6.09
N GLY A 43 -1.84 9.05 -5.14
CA GLY A 43 -1.89 7.62 -5.40
C GLY A 43 -3.02 7.23 -6.36
N SER A 44 -4.23 7.76 -6.13
CA SER A 44 -5.37 7.50 -7.02
C SER A 44 -5.20 8.14 -8.41
N LEU A 45 -4.68 9.37 -8.51
CA LEU A 45 -4.37 10.02 -9.79
C LEU A 45 -3.36 9.20 -10.61
N VAL A 46 -2.27 8.75 -9.98
CA VAL A 46 -1.27 7.90 -10.63
C VAL A 46 -1.89 6.56 -11.05
N PHE A 47 -2.72 5.97 -10.19
CA PHE A 47 -3.39 4.70 -10.50
C PHE A 47 -4.38 4.83 -11.66
N THR A 48 -5.18 5.90 -11.71
CA THR A 48 -6.09 6.19 -12.83
C THR A 48 -5.31 6.43 -14.12
N ALA A 49 -4.23 7.22 -14.06
CA ALA A 49 -3.37 7.45 -15.21
C ALA A 49 -2.74 6.15 -15.72
N LEU A 50 -2.22 5.31 -14.83
CA LEU A 50 -1.64 4.02 -15.18
C LEU A 50 -2.68 3.09 -15.81
N THR A 51 -3.88 3.01 -15.22
CA THR A 51 -4.99 2.21 -15.76
C THR A 51 -5.35 2.64 -17.18
N PHE A 52 -5.41 3.95 -17.41
CA PHE A 52 -5.66 4.51 -18.73
C PHE A 52 -4.53 4.21 -19.73
N LEU A 53 -3.26 4.33 -19.31
CA LEU A 53 -2.10 4.02 -20.13
C LEU A 53 -2.05 2.54 -20.52
N VAL A 54 -2.33 1.64 -19.58
CA VAL A 54 -2.40 0.20 -19.84
C VAL A 54 -3.53 -0.11 -20.84
N ASN A 55 -4.68 0.56 -20.72
CA ASN A 55 -5.78 0.41 -21.68
C ASN A 55 -5.36 0.83 -23.10
N ILE A 56 -4.70 1.98 -23.25
CA ILE A 56 -4.21 2.47 -24.54
C ILE A 56 -3.15 1.53 -25.11
N TYR A 57 -2.22 1.07 -24.29
CA TYR A 57 -1.17 0.15 -24.72
C TYR A 57 -1.77 -1.13 -25.35
N PHE A 58 -2.75 -1.73 -24.67
CA PHE A 58 -3.42 -2.92 -25.22
C PHE A 58 -4.25 -2.61 -26.46
N LYS A 59 -4.93 -1.46 -26.52
CA LYS A 59 -5.65 -1.04 -27.74
C LYS A 59 -4.71 -0.85 -28.92
N TRP A 60 -3.53 -0.27 -28.70
CA TRP A 60 -2.55 -0.09 -29.76
C TRP A 60 -1.94 -1.41 -30.23
N LEU A 61 -1.63 -2.32 -29.30
CA LEU A 61 -1.18 -3.67 -29.64
C LEU A 61 -2.27 -4.45 -30.41
N ALA A 62 -3.53 -4.32 -29.99
CA ALA A 62 -4.67 -4.93 -30.68
C ALA A 62 -4.88 -4.32 -32.08
N TYR A 63 -4.80 -3.00 -32.21
CA TYR A 63 -4.87 -2.30 -33.50
C TYR A 63 -3.76 -2.77 -34.46
N ARG A 64 -2.53 -2.92 -33.96
CA ARG A 64 -1.41 -3.44 -34.74
C ARG A 64 -1.66 -4.89 -35.18
N ARG A 65 -2.22 -5.73 -34.31
CA ARG A 65 -2.55 -7.12 -34.65
C ARG A 65 -3.71 -7.23 -35.65
N GLY A 66 -4.72 -6.36 -35.55
CA GLY A 66 -5.82 -6.31 -36.51
C GLY A 66 -5.34 -6.02 -37.92
N LYS A 67 -4.42 -5.05 -38.08
CA LYS A 67 -3.84 -4.71 -39.39
C LYS A 67 -3.09 -5.85 -40.08
N ILE A 68 -2.48 -6.76 -39.33
CA ILE A 68 -1.73 -7.90 -39.90
C ILE A 68 -2.68 -9.00 -40.43
N SER A 69 -3.95 -8.99 -40.03
CA SER A 69 -4.95 -9.99 -40.49
C SER A 69 -5.77 -9.53 -41.69
N GLU A 70 -5.67 -8.26 -42.10
CA GLU A 70 -6.36 -7.68 -43.26
C GLU A 70 -5.46 -7.58 -44.52
N GLU A 71 -4.15 -7.84 -44.40
CA GLU A 71 -3.21 -8.05 -45.52
C GLU A 71 -3.04 -9.55 -45.84
#